data_AF-A0A2K3L2C9-F1
#
_entry.id   AF-A0A2K3L2C9-F1
#
_cell.length_a   1.000
_cell.length_b   1.000
_cell.length_c   1.000
_cell.angle_alpha   90.00
_cell.angle_beta   90.00
_cell.angle_gamma   90.00
#
_symmetry.space_group_name_H-M   'P 1'
#
loop_
_entity.id
_entity.type
_entity.pdbx_description
1 polymer ?
#
loop_
_entity_poly.entity_id
_entity_poly.type
_entity_poly.pdbx_seq_one_letter_code
_entity_poly.pdbx_strand_id
1 'polypeptide(L)'
;MGFVILVSGGRVLSSTRKSLRLRCQAQENPRVVVSGGVSSSVEQQSGLVEKLSAEVIHLYRVPFIQESAASELLKEAQAKISNQIVDLKTEQCFNVGLGSQLSSKKLSVLKWLLSETFEPENLGTESFLEKKRKEGLQKVIVEVGPRLSFTTAWSANAVSICQACGLTEVTRLERSR
;
A
#
# COMPACT_ATOMS: atom_id res chain seq x y z
N MET A 1 -5.88 5.63 -5.26
CA MET A 1 -6.29 5.37 -6.63
C MET A 1 -5.11 4.68 -7.24
N GLY A 2 -4.79 3.44 -6.86
CA GLY A 2 -5.61 2.28 -6.44
C GLY A 2 -6.50 1.74 -7.53
N PHE A 3 -6.02 1.99 -8.73
CA PHE A 3 -6.69 1.67 -9.96
C PHE A 3 -5.76 0.74 -10.70
N VAL A 4 -6.31 -0.41 -11.09
CA VAL A 4 -5.79 -1.15 -12.22
C VAL A 4 -6.29 -0.49 -13.48
N ILE A 5 -5.33 -0.01 -14.25
CA ILE A 5 -5.49 0.41 -15.63
C ILE A 5 -5.10 -0.79 -16.48
N LEU A 6 -6.06 -1.38 -17.19
CA LEU A 6 -5.79 -2.38 -18.21
C LEU A 6 -5.61 -1.68 -19.56
N VAL A 7 -4.50 -2.00 -20.23
CA VAL A 7 -4.08 -1.40 -21.49
C VAL A 7 -4.04 -2.49 -22.56
N SER A 8 -4.59 -2.20 -23.74
CA SER A 8 -4.55 -3.10 -24.90
C SER A 8 -3.11 -3.41 -25.30
N GLY A 9 -2.78 -4.70 -25.41
CA GLY A 9 -1.48 -5.18 -25.86
C GLY A 9 -1.33 -5.03 -27.37
N GLY A 10 -1.18 -3.80 -27.85
CA GLY A 10 -0.72 -3.55 -29.20
C GLY A 10 0.64 -4.23 -29.43
N ARG A 11 0.80 -4.91 -30.57
CA ARG A 11 2.14 -5.36 -31.02
C ARG A 11 2.99 -4.12 -31.26
N VAL A 12 3.89 -3.83 -30.32
CA VAL A 12 4.89 -2.77 -30.46
C VAL A 12 5.79 -3.13 -31.64
N LEU A 13 5.56 -2.50 -32.79
CA LEU A 13 6.51 -2.46 -33.89
C LEU A 13 7.83 -1.89 -33.35
N SER A 14 8.92 -2.61 -33.61
CA SER A 14 10.21 -2.35 -33.01
C SER A 14 10.73 -0.96 -33.40
N SER A 15 10.71 -0.02 -32.44
CA SER A 15 11.44 1.24 -32.54
C SER A 15 12.74 1.13 -31.74
N THR A 16 13.84 1.53 -32.37
CA THR A 16 15.21 1.18 -31.98
C THR A 16 15.59 1.74 -30.59
N ARG A 17 16.16 0.89 -29.73
CA ARG A 17 16.71 1.30 -28.42
C ARG A 17 17.71 2.46 -28.58
N LYS A 18 17.39 3.64 -28.05
CA LYS A 18 18.40 4.65 -27.68
C LYS A 18 18.52 4.68 -26.15
N SER A 19 19.66 4.20 -25.65
CA SER A 19 19.99 4.21 -24.23
C SER A 19 20.27 5.63 -23.76
N LEU A 20 19.37 6.20 -22.97
CA LEU A 20 19.63 7.41 -22.19
C LEU A 20 20.20 6.98 -20.83
N ARG A 21 21.53 7.08 -20.68
CA ARG A 21 22.22 6.86 -19.40
C ARG A 21 22.07 8.10 -18.51
N LEU A 22 21.17 8.05 -17.53
CA LEU A 22 21.16 9.03 -16.45
C LEU A 22 22.33 8.74 -15.51
N ARG A 23 23.33 9.63 -15.49
CA ARG A 23 24.42 9.61 -14.51
C ARG A 23 23.94 10.25 -13.21
N CYS A 24 23.74 9.46 -12.15
CA CYS A 24 23.78 10.00 -10.79
C CYS A 24 25.24 10.18 -10.37
N GLN A 25 25.66 11.41 -10.11
CA GLN A 25 26.88 11.70 -9.34
C GLN A 25 26.47 11.95 -7.89
N ALA A 26 26.84 11.02 -7.02
CA ALA A 26 26.95 11.24 -5.59
C ALA A 26 28.16 10.42 -5.11
N GLN A 27 29.32 11.06 -5.05
CA GLN A 27 30.42 10.56 -4.25
C GLN A 27 30.29 11.17 -2.85
N GLU A 28 30.41 10.34 -1.81
CA GLU A 28 31.40 10.58 -0.76
C GLU A 28 31.61 9.29 0.05
N ASN A 29 32.88 8.96 0.30
CA ASN A 29 33.28 7.83 1.12
C ASN A 29 33.64 8.32 2.52
N PRO A 30 33.24 7.60 3.58
CA PRO A 30 34.03 7.50 4.79
C PRO A 30 34.73 6.13 4.82
N ARG A 31 36.06 6.11 4.69
CA ARG A 31 36.86 4.97 5.15
C ARG A 31 36.95 5.06 6.67
N VAL A 32 36.59 3.99 7.38
CA VAL A 32 36.92 3.83 8.81
C VAL A 32 37.98 2.74 8.93
N VAL A 33 39.11 3.08 9.54
CA VAL A 33 40.25 2.20 9.78
C VAL A 33 39.99 1.38 11.04
N VAL A 34 40.20 0.06 10.96
CA VAL A 34 40.25 -0.80 12.15
C VAL A 34 41.68 -0.76 12.70
N SER A 35 41.81 -0.48 13.99
CA SER A 35 43.02 -0.74 14.79
C SER A 35 42.56 -1.09 16.19
N GLY A 36 43.14 -2.13 16.78
CA GLY A 36 42.52 -2.88 17.88
C GLY A 36 43.08 -2.57 19.27
N GLY A 37 42.30 -3.00 20.28
CA GLY A 37 42.78 -3.34 21.61
C GLY A 37 42.94 -2.19 22.61
N VAL A 38 42.07 -2.15 23.63
CA VAL A 38 42.40 -2.38 25.06
C VAL A 38 41.15 -2.07 25.92
N SER A 39 41.06 -2.72 27.08
CA SER A 39 39.91 -2.72 27.99
C SER A 39 39.74 -1.43 28.81
N SER A 40 38.50 -1.00 28.99
CA SER A 40 38.02 -0.45 30.27
C SER A 40 36.48 -0.51 30.37
N SER A 41 35.98 -1.05 31.48
CA SER A 41 34.54 -1.12 31.77
C SER A 41 34.00 0.24 32.23
N VAL A 42 32.90 0.70 31.63
CA VAL A 42 32.00 1.68 32.25
C VAL A 42 30.57 1.26 31.98
N GLU A 43 29.78 1.13 33.04
CA GLU A 43 28.37 0.77 32.95
C GLU A 43 27.57 1.95 32.41
N GLN A 44 26.78 1.72 31.36
CA GLN A 44 25.77 2.67 30.92
C GLN A 44 24.47 1.92 30.67
N GLN A 45 23.49 2.19 31.54
CA GLN A 45 22.12 1.68 31.39
C GLN A 45 21.48 2.32 30.14
N SER A 46 21.72 1.75 28.97
CA SER A 46 20.93 2.02 27.78
C SER A 46 19.57 1.35 27.97
N GLY A 47 18.59 2.14 28.41
CA GLY A 47 17.20 1.71 28.39
C GLY A 47 16.84 1.23 26.99
N LEU A 48 16.62 -0.07 26.83
CA LEU A 48 16.15 -0.66 25.59
C LEU A 48 14.71 -0.19 25.38
N VAL A 49 14.57 0.99 24.79
CA VAL A 49 13.39 1.32 23.99
C VAL A 49 13.47 0.40 22.78
N GLU A 50 13.05 -0.85 22.97
CA GLU A 50 12.74 -1.75 21.86
C GLU A 50 11.72 -1.00 21.01
N LYS A 51 12.19 -0.51 19.87
CA LYS A 51 11.33 0.03 18.83
C LYS A 51 10.55 -1.15 18.27
N LEU A 52 9.45 -1.48 18.95
CA LEU A 52 8.46 -2.47 18.54
C LEU A 52 8.30 -2.32 17.02
N SER A 53 8.69 -3.37 16.29
CA SER A 53 8.59 -3.39 14.84
C SER A 53 7.11 -3.42 14.50
N ALA A 54 6.52 -2.24 14.30
CA ALA A 54 5.10 -2.09 14.04
C ALA A 54 4.72 -2.93 12.83
N GLU A 55 4.00 -4.01 13.08
CA GLU A 55 3.55 -4.94 12.06
C GLU A 55 2.48 -4.23 11.23
N VAL A 56 2.57 -4.30 9.91
CA VAL A 56 1.56 -3.72 9.02
C VAL A 56 0.87 -4.85 8.26
N ILE A 57 -0.41 -5.05 8.55
CA ILE A 57 -1.26 -5.96 7.79
C ILE A 57 -2.07 -5.17 6.77
N HIS A 58 -2.35 -5.79 5.63
CA HIS A 58 -3.11 -5.20 4.54
C HIS A 58 -4.45 -5.92 4.38
N LEU A 59 -5.52 -5.15 4.24
CA LEU A 59 -6.84 -5.64 3.87
C LEU A 59 -7.31 -4.87 2.63
N TYR A 60 -7.94 -5.56 1.69
CA TYR A 60 -8.35 -5.02 0.40
C TYR A 60 -9.87 -5.08 0.29
N ARG A 61 -10.51 -4.06 -0.29
CA ARG A 61 -11.96 -4.04 -0.52
C ARG A 61 -12.32 -3.58 -1.92
N VAL A 62 -13.24 -4.29 -2.56
CA VAL A 62 -13.77 -3.95 -3.89
C VAL A 62 -15.26 -3.64 -3.84
N PRO A 63 -15.81 -2.89 -4.81
CA PRO A 63 -15.11 -1.86 -5.57
C PRO A 63 -14.77 -0.66 -4.66
N PHE A 64 -13.81 0.19 -5.05
CA PHE A 64 -13.58 1.46 -4.35
C PHE A 64 -14.52 2.59 -4.82
N ILE A 65 -14.83 2.66 -6.12
CA ILE A 65 -15.82 3.58 -6.69
C ILE A 65 -16.95 2.83 -7.40
N GLN A 66 -18.11 3.46 -7.49
CA GLN A 66 -19.26 2.94 -8.23
C GLN A 66 -18.94 2.79 -9.73
N GLU A 67 -19.56 1.80 -10.41
CA GLU A 67 -19.26 1.46 -11.80
C GLU A 67 -19.56 2.62 -12.78
N SER A 68 -20.53 3.49 -12.46
CA SER A 68 -20.80 4.74 -13.19
C SER A 68 -19.59 5.69 -13.17
N ALA A 69 -19.10 6.02 -11.97
CA ALA A 69 -17.91 6.85 -11.78
C ALA A 69 -16.64 6.21 -12.37
N ALA A 70 -16.52 4.88 -12.31
CA ALA A 70 -15.43 4.15 -12.98
C ALA A 70 -15.50 4.29 -14.51
N SER A 71 -16.71 4.22 -15.08
CA SER A 71 -16.95 4.38 -16.52
C SER A 71 -16.68 5.81 -17.00
N GLU A 72 -17.01 6.83 -16.20
CA GLU A 72 -16.70 8.23 -16.48
C GLU A 72 -15.19 8.46 -16.43
N LEU A 73 -14.51 7.99 -15.38
CA LEU A 73 -13.06 8.11 -15.24
C LEU A 73 -12.29 7.35 -16.34
N LEU A 74 -12.80 6.20 -16.79
CA LEU A 74 -12.25 5.47 -17.94
C LEU A 74 -12.34 6.31 -19.22
N LYS A 75 -13.50 6.92 -19.51
CA LYS A 75 -13.67 7.82 -20.68
C LYS A 75 -12.73 9.03 -20.60
N GLU A 76 -12.58 9.63 -19.42
CA GLU A 76 -11.63 10.73 -19.22
C GLU A 76 -10.18 10.31 -19.45
N ALA A 77 -9.76 9.14 -18.94
CA ALA A 77 -8.42 8.61 -19.14
C ALA A 77 -8.16 8.26 -20.62
N GLN A 78 -9.16 7.73 -21.33
CA GLN A 78 -9.09 7.47 -22.77
C GLN A 78 -8.93 8.76 -23.58
N ALA A 79 -9.66 9.82 -23.22
CA ALA A 79 -9.61 11.11 -23.92
C ALA A 79 -8.36 11.95 -23.61
N LYS A 80 -7.89 11.93 -22.35
CA LYS A 80 -6.78 12.80 -21.87
C LYS A 80 -5.42 12.12 -21.88
N ILE A 81 -5.35 10.79 -21.85
CA ILE A 81 -4.09 10.04 -21.66
C ILE A 81 -3.85 9.07 -22.83
N SER A 82 -4.72 8.07 -23.02
CA SER A 82 -4.57 7.08 -24.09
C SER A 82 -5.82 6.24 -24.31
N ASN A 83 -6.30 6.19 -25.55
CA ASN A 83 -7.37 5.30 -25.98
C ASN A 83 -7.04 3.80 -25.89
N GLN A 84 -5.78 3.44 -25.63
CA GLN A 84 -5.38 2.04 -25.38
C GLN A 84 -5.79 1.56 -23.99
N ILE A 85 -6.22 2.44 -23.07
CA ILE A 85 -6.81 2.04 -21.79
C ILE A 85 -8.20 1.47 -22.06
N VAL A 86 -8.42 0.18 -21.76
CA VAL A 86 -9.63 -0.56 -22.14
C VAL A 86 -10.55 -0.91 -20.98
N ASP A 87 -10.04 -0.98 -19.75
CA ASP A 87 -10.79 -1.38 -18.56
C ASP A 87 -10.13 -0.75 -17.31
N LEU A 88 -10.95 -0.36 -16.35
CA LEU A 88 -10.55 0.30 -15.11
C LEU A 88 -11.19 -0.44 -13.93
N LYS A 89 -10.36 -1.01 -13.06
CA LYS A 89 -10.82 -1.71 -11.85
C LYS A 89 -10.19 -1.13 -10.60
N THR A 90 -10.94 -1.12 -9.51
CA THR A 90 -10.69 -0.22 -8.38
C THR A 90 -10.82 -0.98 -7.07
N GLU A 91 -9.85 -0.84 -6.18
CA GLU A 91 -9.88 -1.45 -4.85
C GLU A 91 -9.33 -0.47 -3.81
N GLN A 92 -9.80 -0.61 -2.59
CA GLN A 92 -9.32 0.14 -1.44
C GLN A 92 -8.38 -0.74 -0.62
N CYS A 93 -7.22 -0.22 -0.24
CA CYS A 93 -6.27 -0.91 0.62
C CYS A 93 -6.23 -0.22 2.00
N PHE A 94 -6.51 -1.00 3.03
CA PHE A 94 -6.39 -0.62 4.43
C PHE A 94 -5.01 -1.04 4.94
N ASN A 95 -4.20 -0.05 5.31
CA ASN A 95 -2.88 -0.25 5.89
C ASN A 95 -3.04 -0.19 7.40
N VAL A 96 -3.03 -1.35 8.06
CA VAL A 96 -3.32 -1.47 9.50
C VAL A 96 -2.00 -1.67 10.25
N GLY A 97 -1.53 -0.62 10.91
CA GLY A 97 -0.37 -0.66 11.80
C GLY A 97 -0.75 -1.21 13.16
N LEU A 98 -0.01 -2.22 13.62
CA LEU A 98 -0.24 -2.95 14.86
C LEU A 98 0.92 -2.76 15.84
N GLY A 99 0.61 -2.57 17.11
CA GLY A 99 1.58 -2.62 18.21
C GLY A 99 1.94 -4.06 18.62
N SER A 100 1.05 -5.01 18.35
CA SER A 100 1.23 -6.45 18.55
C SER A 100 0.23 -7.24 17.68
N GLN A 101 0.51 -8.53 17.47
CA GLN A 101 -0.36 -9.41 16.66
C GLN A 101 -1.81 -9.47 17.19
N LEU A 102 -2.77 -9.47 16.26
CA LEU A 102 -4.20 -9.65 16.58
C LEU A 102 -4.54 -11.15 16.74
N SER A 103 -5.35 -11.47 17.75
CA SER A 103 -5.98 -12.80 17.84
C SER A 103 -7.00 -13.00 16.70
N SER A 104 -7.29 -14.26 16.36
CA SER A 104 -8.27 -14.60 15.31
C SER A 104 -9.64 -13.95 15.53
N LYS A 105 -10.11 -13.91 16.79
CA LYS A 105 -11.36 -13.21 17.17
C LYS A 105 -11.28 -11.70 16.90
N LYS A 106 -10.17 -11.04 17.25
CA LYS A 106 -9.96 -9.60 16.99
C LYS A 106 -9.82 -9.31 15.50
N LEU A 107 -9.15 -10.18 14.74
CA LEU A 107 -9.07 -10.07 13.28
C LEU A 107 -10.45 -10.16 12.62
N SER A 108 -11.35 -11.02 13.11
CA SER A 108 -12.74 -11.07 12.62
C SER A 108 -13.53 -9.78 12.92
N VAL A 109 -13.33 -9.16 14.09
CA VAL A 109 -13.94 -7.85 14.41
C VAL A 109 -13.37 -6.74 13.51
N LEU A 110 -12.05 -6.73 13.28
CA LEU A 110 -11.42 -5.78 12.35
C LEU A 110 -11.96 -5.95 10.93
N LYS A 111 -12.11 -7.19 10.45
CA LYS A 111 -12.71 -7.46 9.14
C LYS A 111 -14.15 -6.94 9.09
N TRP A 112 -14.98 -7.24 10.09
CA TRP A 112 -16.35 -6.73 10.16
C TRP A 112 -16.44 -5.19 10.12
N LEU A 113 -15.53 -4.47 10.79
CA LEU A 113 -15.46 -3.00 10.74
C LEU A 113 -15.08 -2.43 9.37
N LEU A 114 -14.40 -3.20 8.52
CA LEU A 114 -13.90 -2.74 7.21
C LEU A 114 -14.70 -3.30 6.02
N SER A 115 -15.44 -4.39 6.21
CA SER A 115 -16.38 -4.97 5.25
C SER A 115 -17.49 -3.99 4.87
N GLU A 116 -18.17 -4.26 3.76
CA GLU A 116 -19.41 -3.56 3.43
C GLU A 116 -20.61 -4.29 4.05
N THR A 117 -21.66 -3.55 4.39
CA THR A 117 -22.81 -4.05 5.16
C THR A 117 -23.55 -5.20 4.46
N PHE A 118 -23.63 -5.14 3.13
CA PHE A 118 -24.38 -6.08 2.29
C PHE A 118 -23.50 -6.94 1.38
N GLU A 119 -22.18 -6.71 1.37
CA GLU A 119 -21.20 -7.44 0.54
C GLU A 119 -19.92 -7.74 1.36
N PRO A 120 -20.00 -8.43 2.50
CA PRO A 120 -18.85 -8.68 3.37
C PRO A 120 -17.73 -9.50 2.71
N GLU A 121 -18.06 -10.33 1.72
CA GLU A 121 -17.15 -11.13 0.90
C GLU A 121 -16.23 -10.31 -0.01
N ASN A 122 -16.58 -9.05 -0.26
CA ASN A 122 -15.75 -8.13 -1.05
C ASN A 122 -14.55 -7.57 -0.25
N LEU A 123 -14.33 -8.00 1.01
CA LEU A 123 -13.13 -7.72 1.80
C LEU A 123 -12.19 -8.95 1.85
N GLY A 124 -10.93 -8.76 1.46
CA GLY A 124 -9.90 -9.81 1.40
C GLY A 124 -8.59 -9.44 2.10
N THR A 125 -7.74 -10.43 2.36
CA THR A 125 -6.36 -10.26 2.84
C THR A 125 -5.33 -10.14 1.71
N GLU A 126 -5.77 -10.30 0.47
CA GLU A 126 -4.96 -10.23 -0.74
C GLU A 126 -5.66 -9.31 -1.74
N SER A 127 -4.90 -8.63 -2.60
CA SER A 127 -5.45 -7.79 -3.66
C SER A 127 -6.37 -8.61 -4.59
N PHE A 128 -7.56 -8.08 -4.86
CA PHE A 128 -8.46 -8.63 -5.87
C PHE A 128 -7.98 -8.31 -7.28
N LEU A 129 -7.26 -7.19 -7.41
CA LEU A 129 -6.70 -6.70 -8.65
C LEU A 129 -5.51 -7.56 -9.11
N GLU A 130 -4.65 -8.06 -8.21
CA GLU A 130 -3.47 -8.88 -8.56
C GLU A 130 -3.79 -10.18 -9.31
N LYS A 131 -4.89 -10.84 -8.96
CA LYS A 131 -5.17 -12.23 -9.37
C LYS A 131 -5.55 -12.45 -10.84
N LYS A 132 -5.80 -11.38 -11.62
CA LYS A 132 -6.34 -11.48 -12.99
C LYS A 132 -5.43 -10.86 -14.04
N ARG A 133 -4.57 -11.68 -14.67
CA ARG A 133 -3.99 -11.35 -15.99
C ARG A 133 -4.94 -11.83 -17.08
N LYS A 134 -5.43 -10.91 -17.91
CA LYS A 134 -6.12 -11.21 -19.17
C LYS A 134 -5.06 -11.32 -20.27
N GLU A 135 -5.07 -12.39 -21.04
CA GLU A 135 -4.11 -12.56 -22.15
C GLU A 135 -4.25 -11.42 -23.17
N GLY A 136 -3.12 -10.99 -23.74
CA GLY A 136 -3.10 -9.86 -24.68
C GLY A 136 -3.32 -8.47 -24.07
N LEU A 137 -3.50 -8.33 -22.75
CA LEU A 137 -3.59 -7.02 -22.08
C LEU A 137 -2.40 -6.79 -21.15
N GLN A 138 -1.86 -5.57 -21.15
CA GLN A 138 -0.91 -5.10 -20.16
C GLN A 138 -1.68 -4.54 -18.96
N LYS A 139 -1.21 -4.86 -17.76
CA LYS A 139 -1.85 -4.45 -16.51
C LYS A 139 -0.92 -3.50 -15.76
N VAL A 140 -1.39 -2.29 -15.49
CA VAL A 140 -0.69 -1.30 -14.65
C VAL A 140 -1.48 -1.14 -13.36
N ILE A 141 -0.83 -1.38 -12.22
CA ILE A 141 -1.35 -1.01 -10.91
C ILE A 141 -0.76 0.35 -10.57
N VAL A 142 -1.61 1.32 -10.27
CA VAL A 142 -1.22 2.57 -9.59
C VAL A 142 -1.79 2.48 -8.19
N GLU A 143 -1.08 2.96 -7.18
CA GLU A 143 -1.60 3.15 -5.81
C GLU A 143 -1.51 4.64 -5.46
N VAL A 144 -2.54 5.21 -4.81
CA VAL A 144 -2.48 6.59 -4.30
C VAL A 144 -3.11 6.64 -2.92
N GLY A 145 -2.26 6.86 -1.92
CA GLY A 145 -2.59 7.09 -0.52
C GLY A 145 -1.90 8.36 0.03
N PRO A 146 -2.04 8.64 1.34
CA PRO A 146 -1.34 9.73 2.01
C PRO A 146 0.18 9.50 2.06
N ARG A 147 0.95 10.57 2.31
CA ARG A 147 2.39 10.44 2.58
C ARG A 147 2.59 9.70 3.92
N LEU A 148 3.37 8.61 3.91
CA LEU A 148 3.59 7.74 5.08
C LEU A 148 4.04 8.48 6.34
N SER A 149 4.72 9.62 6.21
CA SER A 149 5.22 10.45 7.31
C SER A 149 4.15 11.22 8.09
N PHE A 150 2.88 11.23 7.65
CA PHE A 150 1.79 11.95 8.32
C PHE A 150 0.57 11.07 8.53
N THR A 151 0.05 11.03 9.75
CA THR A 151 -1.22 10.37 10.08
C THR A 151 -2.39 11.20 9.55
N THR A 152 -3.33 10.59 8.83
CA THR A 152 -4.52 11.31 8.36
C THR A 152 -5.56 11.49 9.47
N ALA A 153 -6.42 12.50 9.34
CA ALA A 153 -7.59 12.65 10.22
C ALA A 153 -8.54 11.43 10.16
N TRP A 154 -8.58 10.72 9.02
CA TRP A 154 -9.30 9.46 8.92
C TRP A 154 -8.69 8.38 9.82
N SER A 155 -7.35 8.25 9.85
CA SER A 155 -6.69 7.31 10.75
C SER A 155 -6.92 7.61 12.22
N ALA A 156 -7.00 8.87 12.64
CA ALA A 156 -7.32 9.21 14.03
C ALA A 156 -8.71 8.69 14.43
N ASN A 157 -9.72 8.93 13.58
CA ASN A 157 -11.07 8.46 13.80
C ASN A 157 -11.18 6.93 13.74
N ALA A 158 -10.52 6.30 12.76
CA ALA A 158 -10.56 4.86 12.55
C ALA A 158 -9.87 4.09 13.69
N VAL A 159 -8.75 4.60 14.22
CA VAL A 159 -8.09 4.04 15.42
C VAL A 159 -8.99 4.18 16.65
N SER A 160 -9.66 5.33 16.85
CA SER A 160 -10.60 5.53 17.96
C SER A 160 -11.75 4.51 17.94
N ILE A 161 -12.33 4.25 16.76
CA ILE A 161 -13.36 3.21 16.56
C ILE A 161 -12.80 1.82 16.88
N CYS A 162 -11.61 1.49 16.37
CA CYS A 162 -10.94 0.21 16.64
C CYS A 162 -10.74 -0.01 18.15
N GLN A 163 -10.24 1.00 18.87
CA GLN A 163 -10.04 0.96 20.31
C GLN A 163 -11.37 0.77 21.08
N ALA A 164 -12.43 1.49 20.69
CA ALA A 164 -13.77 1.32 21.26
C ALA A 164 -14.35 -0.10 21.03
N CYS A 165 -13.98 -0.76 19.92
CA CYS A 165 -14.30 -2.15 19.64
C CYS A 165 -13.33 -3.17 20.29
N GLY A 166 -12.41 -2.73 21.16
CA GLY A 166 -11.45 -3.60 21.86
C GLY A 166 -10.23 -4.02 21.03
N LEU A 167 -10.01 -3.42 19.86
CA LEU A 167 -8.82 -3.61 19.01
C LEU A 167 -7.70 -2.66 19.42
N THR A 168 -7.31 -2.72 20.70
CA THR A 168 -6.28 -1.85 21.32
C THR A 168 -4.91 -1.94 20.66
N GLU A 169 -4.63 -3.04 19.93
CA GLU A 169 -3.39 -3.26 19.19
C GLU A 169 -3.29 -2.40 17.92
N VAL A 170 -4.41 -1.88 17.39
CA VAL A 170 -4.41 -1.03 16.19
C VAL A 170 -3.88 0.36 16.55
N THR A 171 -2.63 0.64 16.16
CA THR A 171 -1.95 1.92 16.43
C THR A 171 -2.12 2.92 15.31
N ARG A 172 -2.34 2.45 14.08
CA ARG A 172 -2.58 3.27 12.89
C ARG A 172 -3.47 2.52 11.90
N LEU A 173 -4.33 3.25 11.20
CA LEU A 173 -5.22 2.67 10.20
C LEU A 173 -5.38 3.69 9.06
N GLU A 174 -4.71 3.48 7.94
CA GLU A 174 -4.75 4.37 6.78
C GLU A 174 -5.48 3.72 5.60
N ARG A 175 -6.03 4.55 4.70
CA ARG A 175 -6.52 4.09 3.40
C ARG A 175 -5.59 4.61 2.31
N SER A 176 -4.92 3.70 1.60
CA SER A 176 -4.79 3.90 0.17
C SER A 176 -6.12 3.53 -0.46
N ARG A 177 -6.53 4.33 -1.43
CA ARG A 177 -7.62 3.96 -2.33
C ARG A 177 -7.00 3.59 -3.65
#